data_AF-A0A1V9ZE90-F1
#
_entry.id   AF-A0A1V9ZE90-F1
#
_cell.length_a   1.000
_cell.length_b   1.000
_cell.length_c   1.000
_cell.angle_alpha   90.00
_cell.angle_beta   90.00
_cell.angle_gamma   90.00
#
_symmetry.space_group_name_H-M   'P 1'
#
loop_
_entity.id
_entity.type
_entity.pdbx_description
1 polymer ?
#
loop_
_entity_poly.entity_id
_entity_poly.type
_entity_poly.pdbx_seq_one_letter_code
_entity_poly.pdbx_strand_id
1 'polypeptide(L)'
;MADNVAVPKAIFAKPEKAVLDAAVAVLETEKKKALDRMKAISEELDAIKEGRSGFSEKMKAAKEVYNELNEKKKQLHTERNQLKLDFEKAKGAKDNYRESQKNLQSQLPYKTTKEIDDKIRQLQHEQNTKSMSLNAEKNLIKEIENLQQAKKSVAKYAAEQGKDVQFNASMDDIRAAMKVKSAEIEKVTEAFNAQKAVMDAIRSESDVGGRDQFPKLLEEKKGLKARVDEVFNEIRALRDQFKKDNDKYYEAVRAARDAKKAAREAEEAQRKAEFDAKMAEYEAELAKIHPYQDEMDLCQALVVYLEKTFAKELAAAAAAKPAAAASTSSVELDGMKPLKRDDEEYFAVKKSTKKGGNKKTKKDVKLVLPIAQMQSFATLGLTPPAFVSHVEESIVAIKAKKEWYNAQTSRADAPVAADAPASPKKKSNKKNGAFAANDEGAFPSLSSTSTYEASGSAWGPGIGAPIAVETHDDEE
;
A
#
# COMPACT_ATOMS: atom_id res chain seq x y z
N MET A 1 -1.46 53.97 -7.96
CA MET A 1 -1.01 52.57 -8.00
C MET A 1 -1.85 51.82 -9.04
N ALA A 2 -1.58 52.08 -10.31
CA ALA A 2 -1.93 51.15 -11.38
C ALA A 2 -0.74 50.19 -11.59
N ASP A 3 -0.86 49.26 -12.53
CA ASP A 3 0.17 48.31 -12.95
C ASP A 3 0.48 47.18 -11.96
N ASN A 4 -0.49 46.27 -11.76
CA ASN A 4 -0.19 44.84 -11.78
C ASN A 4 -1.39 43.96 -12.18
N VAL A 5 -1.97 44.21 -13.36
CA VAL A 5 -2.88 43.23 -13.98
C VAL A 5 -2.01 42.11 -14.55
N ALA A 6 -1.82 41.06 -13.76
CA ALA A 6 -1.00 39.92 -14.16
C ALA A 6 -1.58 39.25 -15.43
N VAL A 7 -0.87 39.44 -16.55
CA VAL A 7 -1.10 38.77 -17.83
C VAL A 7 -1.22 37.26 -17.60
N PRO A 8 -2.19 36.55 -18.22
CA PRO A 8 -2.46 35.16 -17.92
C PRO A 8 -1.21 34.30 -18.05
N LYS A 9 -0.81 33.71 -16.91
CA LYS A 9 0.24 32.70 -16.79
C LYS A 9 -0.01 31.63 -17.87
N ALA A 10 1.01 31.39 -18.71
CA ALA A 10 0.87 30.61 -19.95
C ALA A 10 0.05 29.34 -19.73
N ILE A 11 -0.96 29.13 -20.58
CA ILE A 11 -1.77 27.91 -20.56
C ILE A 11 -0.86 26.77 -21.00
N PHE A 12 -0.31 26.04 -20.03
CA PHE A 12 0.47 24.83 -20.28
C PHE A 12 -0.36 23.87 -21.15
N ALA A 13 0.26 23.15 -22.07
CA ALA A 13 -0.45 22.13 -22.82
C ALA A 13 -0.89 21.01 -21.86
N LYS A 14 -2.12 20.49 -22.03
CA LYS A 14 -2.59 19.35 -21.25
C LYS A 14 -1.68 18.14 -21.52
N PRO A 15 -1.04 17.52 -20.50
CA PRO A 15 -0.20 16.35 -20.72
C PRO A 15 -0.97 15.19 -21.37
N GLU A 16 -0.41 14.60 -22.43
CA GLU A 16 -1.06 13.50 -23.13
C GLU A 16 -0.95 12.19 -22.36
N LYS A 17 -2.07 11.76 -21.78
CA LYS A 17 -2.14 10.52 -21.00
C LYS A 17 -1.74 9.28 -21.82
N ALA A 18 -2.07 9.25 -23.12
CA ALA A 18 -1.75 8.13 -24.01
C ALA A 18 -0.23 7.88 -24.12
N VAL A 19 0.59 8.95 -24.13
CA VAL A 19 2.05 8.83 -24.18
C VAL A 19 2.61 8.24 -22.88
N LEU A 20 2.07 8.66 -21.73
CA LEU A 20 2.43 8.05 -20.44
C LEU A 20 1.99 6.58 -20.38
N ASP A 21 0.74 6.29 -20.74
CA ASP A 21 0.19 4.93 -20.65
C ASP A 21 1.00 3.97 -21.55
N ALA A 22 1.44 4.42 -22.74
CA ALA A 22 2.33 3.66 -23.62
C ALA A 22 3.74 3.45 -23.03
N ALA A 23 4.38 4.50 -22.50
CA ALA A 23 5.71 4.40 -21.89
C ALA A 23 5.71 3.49 -20.65
N VAL A 24 4.67 3.60 -19.81
CA VAL A 24 4.45 2.74 -18.65
C VAL A 24 4.20 1.29 -19.08
N ALA A 25 3.44 1.05 -20.15
CA ALA A 25 3.19 -0.31 -20.65
C ALA A 25 4.48 -1.02 -21.09
N VAL A 26 5.39 -0.33 -21.79
CA VAL A 26 6.71 -0.90 -22.17
C VAL A 26 7.49 -1.33 -20.91
N LEU A 27 7.65 -0.42 -19.95
CA LEU A 27 8.34 -0.68 -18.68
C LEU A 27 7.66 -1.79 -17.85
N GLU A 28 6.33 -1.88 -17.86
CA GLU A 28 5.60 -2.97 -17.21
C GLU A 28 5.82 -4.32 -17.89
N THR A 29 6.06 -4.38 -19.21
CA THR A 29 6.48 -5.63 -19.89
C THR A 29 7.93 -6.02 -19.56
N GLU A 30 8.86 -5.06 -19.45
CA GLU A 30 10.23 -5.33 -18.99
C GLU A 30 10.24 -5.87 -17.57
N LYS A 31 9.50 -5.22 -16.66
CA LYS A 31 9.34 -5.67 -15.27
C LYS A 31 8.79 -7.10 -15.20
N LYS A 32 7.76 -7.44 -15.99
CA LYS A 32 7.21 -8.80 -16.03
C LYS A 32 8.26 -9.82 -16.48
N LYS A 33 8.94 -9.58 -17.61
CA LYS A 33 10.02 -10.45 -18.11
C LYS A 33 11.14 -10.67 -17.08
N ALA A 34 11.57 -9.61 -16.40
CA ALA A 34 12.60 -9.69 -15.36
C ALA A 34 12.13 -10.48 -14.12
N LEU A 35 10.88 -10.28 -13.68
CA LEU A 35 10.29 -11.05 -12.58
C LEU A 35 10.11 -12.53 -12.93
N ASP A 36 9.70 -12.86 -14.16
CA ASP A 36 9.49 -14.24 -14.58
C ASP A 36 10.84 -14.98 -14.75
N ARG A 37 11.88 -14.32 -15.31
CA ARG A 37 13.24 -14.88 -15.27
C ARG A 37 13.77 -15.01 -13.84
N MET A 38 13.44 -14.09 -12.93
CA MET A 38 13.82 -14.21 -11.51
C MET A 38 13.15 -15.41 -10.81
N LYS A 39 11.91 -15.77 -11.17
CA LYS A 39 11.25 -17.00 -10.70
C LYS A 39 11.96 -18.24 -11.24
N ALA A 40 12.17 -18.32 -12.56
CA ALA A 40 12.89 -19.43 -13.19
C ALA A 40 14.29 -19.63 -12.60
N ILE A 41 15.06 -18.55 -12.37
CA ILE A 41 16.36 -18.63 -11.70
C ILE A 41 16.22 -19.11 -10.24
N SER A 42 15.11 -18.82 -9.56
CA SER A 42 14.87 -19.33 -8.20
C SER A 42 14.64 -20.85 -8.22
N GLU A 43 13.83 -21.33 -9.15
CA GLU A 43 13.59 -22.76 -9.38
C GLU A 43 14.89 -23.49 -9.79
N GLU A 44 15.69 -22.91 -10.69
CA GLU A 44 17.03 -23.41 -11.07
C GLU A 44 17.98 -23.48 -9.86
N LEU A 45 18.01 -22.43 -9.03
CA LEU A 45 18.85 -22.38 -7.82
C LEU A 45 18.39 -23.37 -6.73
N ASP A 46 17.09 -23.61 -6.60
CA ASP A 46 16.54 -24.54 -5.60
C ASP A 46 16.75 -26.00 -6.02
N ALA A 47 16.57 -26.33 -7.31
CA ALA A 47 16.96 -27.64 -7.86
C ALA A 47 18.46 -27.95 -7.67
N ILE A 48 19.34 -26.95 -7.86
CA ILE A 48 20.78 -27.08 -7.58
C ILE A 48 21.05 -27.33 -6.09
N LYS A 49 20.31 -26.69 -5.17
CA LYS A 49 20.45 -26.93 -3.72
C LYS A 49 19.99 -28.32 -3.32
N GLU A 50 18.87 -28.79 -3.86
CA GLU A 50 18.32 -30.13 -3.57
C GLU A 50 19.24 -31.24 -4.08
N GLY A 51 19.81 -31.10 -5.28
CA GLY A 51 20.87 -32.00 -5.76
C GLY A 51 22.10 -32.03 -4.83
N ARG A 52 22.41 -30.90 -4.19
CA ARG A 52 23.56 -30.74 -3.29
C ARG A 52 23.30 -31.18 -1.85
N SER A 53 22.07 -31.17 -1.35
CA SER A 53 21.75 -31.62 0.02
C SER A 53 22.00 -33.12 0.16
N GLY A 54 21.50 -33.93 -0.78
CA GLY A 54 21.74 -35.37 -0.82
C GLY A 54 23.21 -35.77 -1.02
N PHE A 55 24.02 -34.92 -1.69
CA PHE A 55 25.48 -35.14 -1.76
C PHE A 55 26.14 -35.07 -0.37
N SER A 56 25.72 -34.15 0.49
CA SER A 56 26.32 -33.98 1.83
C SER A 56 26.23 -35.26 2.67
N GLU A 57 25.08 -35.92 2.64
CA GLU A 57 24.83 -37.15 3.40
C GLU A 57 25.53 -38.36 2.80
N LYS A 58 25.44 -38.55 1.47
CA LYS A 58 26.21 -39.58 0.75
C LYS A 58 27.71 -39.44 1.00
N MET A 59 28.23 -38.20 0.99
CA MET A 59 29.64 -37.89 1.26
C MET A 59 30.03 -38.17 2.71
N LYS A 60 29.14 -37.97 3.69
CA LYS A 60 29.39 -38.31 5.11
C LYS A 60 29.47 -39.82 5.31
N ALA A 61 28.43 -40.56 4.92
CA ALA A 61 28.39 -42.02 5.04
C ALA A 61 29.59 -42.69 4.34
N ALA A 62 29.95 -42.21 3.14
CA ALA A 62 31.09 -42.73 2.41
C ALA A 62 32.46 -42.39 3.07
N LYS A 63 32.57 -41.27 3.79
CA LYS A 63 33.76 -40.93 4.61
C LYS A 63 33.86 -41.79 5.86
N GLU A 64 32.76 -42.13 6.50
CA GLU A 64 32.72 -43.00 7.68
C GLU A 64 33.29 -44.38 7.33
N VAL A 65 32.78 -45.01 6.27
CA VAL A 65 33.31 -46.28 5.74
C VAL A 65 34.79 -46.17 5.34
N TYR A 66 35.20 -45.06 4.71
CA TYR A 66 36.61 -44.81 4.38
C TYR A 66 37.51 -44.73 5.62
N ASN A 67 37.06 -44.06 6.68
CA ASN A 67 37.79 -43.93 7.94
C ASN A 67 37.90 -45.29 8.65
N GLU A 68 36.81 -46.05 8.74
CA GLU A 68 36.84 -47.40 9.29
C GLU A 68 37.83 -48.32 8.55
N LEU A 69 37.83 -48.30 7.21
CA LEU A 69 38.76 -49.09 6.40
C LEU A 69 40.21 -48.64 6.60
N ASN A 70 40.45 -47.34 6.78
CA ASN A 70 41.77 -46.79 7.11
C ASN A 70 42.25 -47.23 8.51
N GLU A 71 41.36 -47.26 9.50
CA GLU A 71 41.66 -47.73 10.85
C GLU A 71 41.94 -49.24 10.88
N LYS A 72 41.06 -50.06 10.26
CA LYS A 72 41.26 -51.50 10.07
C LYS A 72 42.60 -51.77 9.36
N LYS A 73 42.93 -51.01 8.31
CA LYS A 73 44.22 -51.10 7.60
C LYS A 73 45.41 -50.76 8.49
N LYS A 74 45.34 -49.71 9.30
CA LYS A 74 46.40 -49.34 10.27
C LYS A 74 46.59 -50.43 11.31
N GLN A 75 45.52 -50.94 11.90
CA GLN A 75 45.53 -52.02 12.90
C GLN A 75 46.23 -53.28 12.35
N LEU A 76 45.79 -53.77 11.18
CA LEU A 76 46.41 -54.93 10.52
C LEU A 76 47.89 -54.70 10.19
N HIS A 77 48.27 -53.49 9.76
CA HIS A 77 49.68 -53.15 9.56
C HIS A 77 50.49 -53.15 10.87
N THR A 78 49.91 -52.67 12.00
CA THR A 78 50.58 -52.72 13.30
C THR A 78 50.74 -54.14 13.82
N GLU A 79 49.71 -54.98 13.72
CA GLU A 79 49.76 -56.41 14.09
C GLU A 79 50.81 -57.17 13.26
N ARG A 80 50.81 -56.97 11.94
CA ARG A 80 51.83 -57.55 11.05
C ARG A 80 53.24 -57.07 11.40
N ASN A 81 53.41 -55.82 11.81
CA ASN A 81 54.71 -55.29 12.23
C ASN A 81 55.16 -55.88 13.58
N GLN A 82 54.23 -56.10 14.52
CA GLN A 82 54.51 -56.83 15.77
C GLN A 82 54.96 -58.27 15.47
N LEU A 83 54.22 -59.00 14.62
CA LEU A 83 54.61 -60.35 14.18
C LEU A 83 56.01 -60.39 13.52
N LYS A 84 56.40 -59.35 12.76
CA LYS A 84 57.77 -59.24 12.23
C LYS A 84 58.82 -59.06 13.33
N LEU A 85 58.56 -58.18 14.30
CA LEU A 85 59.46 -57.98 15.44
C LEU A 85 59.56 -59.26 16.29
N ASP A 86 58.47 -59.99 16.48
CA ASP A 86 58.47 -61.24 17.24
C ASP A 86 59.14 -62.38 16.44
N PHE A 87 59.03 -62.39 15.12
CA PHE A 87 59.83 -63.26 14.25
C PHE A 87 61.33 -62.97 14.38
N GLU A 88 61.73 -61.70 14.38
CA GLU A 88 63.14 -61.28 14.54
C GLU A 88 63.67 -61.62 15.94
N LYS A 89 62.90 -61.37 17.02
CA LYS A 89 63.23 -61.80 18.39
C LYS A 89 63.39 -63.31 18.47
N ALA A 90 62.44 -64.08 17.92
CA ALA A 90 62.49 -65.53 17.95
C ALA A 90 63.73 -66.03 17.19
N LYS A 91 63.99 -65.49 16.00
CA LYS A 91 65.19 -65.83 15.21
C LYS A 91 66.47 -65.52 15.99
N GLY A 92 66.59 -64.32 16.57
CA GLY A 92 67.72 -63.95 17.41
C GLY A 92 67.88 -64.85 18.64
N ALA A 93 66.78 -65.25 19.30
CA ALA A 93 66.81 -66.19 20.41
C ALA A 93 67.33 -67.57 19.99
N LYS A 94 66.95 -68.06 18.80
CA LYS A 94 67.47 -69.30 18.22
C LYS A 94 68.93 -69.19 17.80
N ASP A 95 69.34 -68.08 17.20
CA ASP A 95 70.74 -67.88 16.78
C ASP A 95 71.65 -67.78 18.04
N ASN A 96 71.25 -67.02 19.06
CA ASN A 96 71.91 -66.98 20.37
C ASN A 96 71.93 -68.37 21.06
N TYR A 97 70.84 -69.13 20.96
CA TYR A 97 70.78 -70.50 21.47
C TYR A 97 71.75 -71.42 20.72
N ARG A 98 71.84 -71.32 19.39
CA ARG A 98 72.80 -72.09 18.59
C ARG A 98 74.25 -71.72 18.90
N GLU A 99 74.54 -70.45 19.16
CA GLU A 99 75.86 -70.01 19.60
C GLU A 99 76.19 -70.53 21.00
N SER A 100 75.26 -70.48 21.96
CA SER A 100 75.47 -71.05 23.29
C SER A 100 75.65 -72.57 23.25
N GLN A 101 74.90 -73.30 22.40
CA GLN A 101 75.12 -74.74 22.19
C GLN A 101 76.48 -75.04 21.56
N LYS A 102 76.95 -74.25 20.58
CA LYS A 102 78.30 -74.41 19.99
C LYS A 102 79.39 -74.15 21.02
N ASN A 103 79.24 -73.12 21.85
CA ASN A 103 80.18 -72.76 22.92
C ASN A 103 80.21 -73.82 24.03
N LEU A 104 79.05 -74.35 24.42
CA LEU A 104 78.97 -75.50 25.34
C LEU A 104 79.65 -76.72 24.71
N GLN A 105 79.34 -77.04 23.45
CA GLN A 105 79.94 -78.18 22.75
C GLN A 105 81.46 -78.10 22.64
N SER A 106 82.03 -76.90 22.46
CA SER A 106 83.50 -76.72 22.42
C SER A 106 84.17 -76.81 23.80
N GLN A 107 83.43 -76.56 24.88
CA GLN A 107 83.90 -76.70 26.27
C GLN A 107 83.76 -78.13 26.83
N LEU A 108 83.03 -79.02 26.15
CA LEU A 108 82.79 -80.39 26.60
C LEU A 108 83.88 -81.35 26.09
N PRO A 109 84.73 -81.93 26.98
CA PRO A 109 85.82 -82.82 26.56
C PRO A 109 85.35 -84.21 26.09
N TYR A 110 84.12 -84.61 26.42
CA TYR A 110 83.52 -85.90 26.06
C TYR A 110 82.11 -85.68 25.51
N LYS A 111 81.66 -86.56 24.60
CA LYS A 111 80.42 -86.37 23.83
C LYS A 111 79.21 -87.01 24.50
N THR A 112 79.41 -88.08 25.26
CA THR A 112 78.34 -88.78 25.97
C THR A 112 78.62 -88.92 27.46
N THR A 113 77.56 -89.02 28.26
CA THR A 113 77.67 -89.28 29.70
C THR A 113 78.30 -90.65 30.01
N LYS A 114 78.16 -91.62 29.09
CA LYS A 114 78.75 -92.96 29.20
C LYS A 114 80.28 -92.93 29.11
N GLU A 115 80.84 -92.20 28.13
CA GLU A 115 82.29 -91.99 28.00
C GLU A 115 82.91 -91.43 29.29
N ILE A 116 82.22 -90.47 29.93
CA ILE A 116 82.67 -89.86 31.19
C ILE A 116 82.62 -90.88 32.34
N ASP A 117 81.53 -91.64 32.45
CA ASP A 117 81.38 -92.66 33.50
C ASP A 117 82.42 -93.78 33.38
N ASP A 118 82.74 -94.22 32.16
CA ASP A 118 83.78 -95.22 31.92
C ASP A 118 85.18 -94.68 32.22
N LYS A 119 85.45 -93.40 31.92
CA LYS A 119 86.73 -92.77 32.31
C LYS A 119 86.85 -92.56 33.82
N ILE A 120 85.77 -92.19 34.51
CA ILE A 120 85.73 -92.10 35.97
C ILE A 120 86.01 -93.48 36.59
N ARG A 121 85.38 -94.56 36.09
CA ARG A 121 85.65 -95.94 36.54
C ARG A 121 87.11 -96.33 36.36
N GLN A 122 87.72 -95.98 35.22
CA GLN A 122 89.14 -96.24 34.96
C GLN A 122 90.02 -95.54 36.01
N LEU A 123 89.83 -94.24 36.23
CA LEU A 123 90.62 -93.48 37.20
C LEU A 123 90.42 -93.98 38.64
N GLN A 124 89.18 -94.30 39.03
CA GLN A 124 88.89 -94.93 40.33
C GLN A 124 89.57 -96.30 40.49
N HIS A 125 89.65 -97.08 39.42
CA HIS A 125 90.39 -98.35 39.44
C HIS A 125 91.90 -98.13 39.57
N GLU A 126 92.48 -97.15 38.86
CA GLU A 126 93.88 -96.77 38.98
C GLU A 126 94.22 -96.24 40.38
N GLN A 127 93.33 -95.45 41.01
CA GLN A 127 93.46 -94.99 42.39
C GLN A 127 93.49 -96.16 43.39
N ASN A 128 92.62 -97.16 43.22
CA ASN A 128 92.48 -98.27 44.16
C ASN A 128 93.56 -99.35 44.01
N THR A 129 94.24 -99.43 42.86
CA THR A 129 95.18 -100.53 42.55
C THR A 129 96.65 -100.14 42.51
N LYS A 130 96.97 -98.85 42.36
CA LYS A 130 98.34 -98.38 42.13
C LYS A 130 98.81 -97.45 43.24
N SER A 131 99.93 -97.79 43.88
CA SER A 131 100.62 -96.87 44.78
C SER A 131 101.22 -95.69 44.00
N MET A 132 100.81 -94.48 44.35
CA MET A 132 101.20 -93.23 43.70
C MET A 132 101.72 -92.23 44.73
N SER A 133 102.42 -91.18 44.28
CA SER A 133 102.81 -90.09 45.18
C SER A 133 101.57 -89.25 45.57
N LEU A 134 101.60 -88.67 46.77
CA LEU A 134 100.51 -87.84 47.30
C LEU A 134 100.09 -86.69 46.35
N ASN A 135 101.03 -86.18 45.54
CA ASN A 135 100.73 -85.16 44.53
C ASN A 135 100.01 -85.73 43.30
N ALA A 136 100.37 -86.94 42.86
CA ALA A 136 99.70 -87.61 41.76
C ALA A 136 98.29 -88.08 42.14
N GLU A 137 98.10 -88.61 43.35
CA GLU A 137 96.77 -88.97 43.87
C GLU A 137 95.86 -87.74 43.96
N LYS A 138 96.35 -86.62 44.50
CA LYS A 138 95.61 -85.34 44.51
C LYS A 138 95.23 -84.85 43.12
N ASN A 139 96.07 -85.07 42.10
CA ASN A 139 95.76 -84.70 40.73
C ASN A 139 94.71 -85.63 40.10
N LEU A 140 94.78 -86.92 40.40
CA LEU A 140 93.81 -87.93 39.96
C LEU A 140 92.41 -87.68 40.57
N ILE A 141 92.34 -87.36 41.86
CA ILE A 141 91.09 -86.95 42.53
C ILE A 141 90.50 -85.70 41.87
N LYS A 142 91.31 -84.67 41.61
CA LYS A 142 90.87 -83.47 40.87
C LYS A 142 90.37 -83.79 39.47
N GLU A 143 91.00 -84.75 38.77
CA GLU A 143 90.53 -85.20 37.46
C GLU A 143 89.16 -85.89 37.55
N ILE A 144 88.94 -86.76 38.55
CA ILE A 144 87.63 -87.36 38.82
C ILE A 144 86.57 -86.28 39.14
N GLU A 145 86.89 -85.29 39.97
CA GLU A 145 85.99 -84.17 40.28
C GLU A 145 85.65 -83.35 39.02
N ASN A 146 86.65 -83.03 38.19
CA ASN A 146 86.47 -82.33 36.92
C ASN A 146 85.59 -83.14 35.95
N LEU A 147 85.78 -84.46 35.86
CA LEU A 147 84.93 -85.35 35.05
C LEU A 147 83.49 -85.41 35.59
N GLN A 148 83.29 -85.44 36.90
CA GLN A 148 81.95 -85.38 37.49
C GLN A 148 81.25 -84.04 37.22
N GLN A 149 82.00 -82.93 37.17
CA GLN A 149 81.48 -81.63 36.74
C GLN A 149 81.14 -81.65 35.23
N ALA A 150 82.02 -82.21 34.39
CA ALA A 150 81.78 -82.38 32.95
C ALA A 150 80.55 -83.25 32.67
N LYS A 151 80.29 -84.30 33.48
CA LYS A 151 79.07 -85.12 33.36
C LYS A 151 77.80 -84.27 33.52
N LYS A 152 77.81 -83.31 34.45
CA LYS A 152 76.68 -82.41 34.71
C LYS A 152 76.47 -81.43 33.54
N SER A 153 77.53 -80.96 32.87
CA SER A 153 77.40 -80.10 31.69
C SER A 153 76.99 -80.88 30.42
N VAL A 154 77.51 -82.10 30.18
CA VAL A 154 77.01 -82.97 29.10
C VAL A 154 75.52 -83.30 29.29
N ALA A 155 75.09 -83.62 30.52
CA ALA A 155 73.68 -83.91 30.81
C ALA A 155 72.77 -82.69 30.55
N LYS A 156 73.24 -81.47 30.86
CA LYS A 156 72.52 -80.23 30.51
C LYS A 156 72.43 -80.03 29.00
N TYR A 157 73.55 -80.16 28.28
CA TYR A 157 73.58 -80.07 26.81
C TYR A 157 72.63 -81.08 26.14
N ALA A 158 72.62 -82.33 26.61
CA ALA A 158 71.69 -83.36 26.14
C ALA A 158 70.22 -83.07 26.45
N ALA A 159 69.90 -82.34 27.52
CA ALA A 159 68.54 -81.90 27.83
C ALA A 159 68.08 -80.67 27.01
N GLU A 160 69.01 -79.93 26.40
CA GLU A 160 68.69 -78.79 25.53
C GLU A 160 68.58 -79.20 24.05
N GLN A 161 69.28 -80.26 23.62
CA GLN A 161 69.13 -80.94 22.33
C GLN A 161 67.65 -81.25 22.02
N GLY A 162 67.00 -80.37 21.24
CA GLY A 162 65.58 -80.44 20.92
C GLY A 162 64.87 -79.08 20.91
N LYS A 163 65.35 -78.09 21.68
CA LYS A 163 64.81 -76.71 21.67
C LYS A 163 64.84 -76.08 20.28
N ASP A 164 65.81 -76.45 19.44
CA ASP A 164 65.95 -75.98 18.06
C ASP A 164 64.72 -76.34 17.17
N VAL A 165 64.05 -77.46 17.46
CA VAL A 165 62.80 -77.85 16.79
C VAL A 165 61.62 -76.99 17.24
N GLN A 166 61.55 -76.67 18.54
CA GLN A 166 60.53 -75.77 19.10
C GLN A 166 60.66 -74.34 18.55
N PHE A 167 61.91 -73.87 18.38
CA PHE A 167 62.19 -72.60 17.70
C PHE A 167 61.78 -72.62 16.21
N ASN A 168 62.02 -73.72 15.49
CA ASN A 168 61.56 -73.84 14.10
C ASN A 168 60.03 -73.77 14.00
N ALA A 169 59.31 -74.54 14.84
CA ALA A 169 57.86 -74.56 14.88
C ALA A 169 57.28 -73.16 15.14
N SER A 170 57.72 -72.46 16.19
CA SER A 170 57.22 -71.11 16.49
C SER A 170 57.52 -70.10 15.38
N MET A 171 58.64 -70.24 14.66
CA MET A 171 58.96 -69.41 13.50
C MET A 171 58.13 -69.72 12.26
N ASP A 172 57.70 -70.97 12.10
CA ASP A 172 56.79 -71.39 11.03
C ASP A 172 55.36 -70.90 11.34
N ASP A 173 54.92 -70.99 12.60
CA ASP A 173 53.65 -70.43 13.09
C ASP A 173 53.57 -68.91 12.89
N ILE A 174 54.60 -68.16 13.30
CA ILE A 174 54.66 -66.70 13.09
C ILE A 174 54.68 -66.37 11.58
N ARG A 175 55.36 -67.17 10.74
CA ARG A 175 55.32 -67.01 9.28
C ARG A 175 53.93 -67.29 8.70
N ALA A 176 53.19 -68.27 9.22
CA ALA A 176 51.81 -68.54 8.84
C ALA A 176 50.89 -67.37 9.23
N ALA A 177 50.99 -66.88 10.47
CA ALA A 177 50.23 -65.72 10.95
C ALA A 177 50.51 -64.45 10.12
N MET A 178 51.78 -64.19 9.75
CA MET A 178 52.13 -63.07 8.86
C MET A 178 51.48 -63.20 7.47
N LYS A 179 51.39 -64.40 6.90
CA LYS A 179 50.74 -64.64 5.59
C LYS A 179 49.24 -64.39 5.63
N VAL A 180 48.56 -64.81 6.70
CA VAL A 180 47.13 -64.52 6.91
C VAL A 180 46.92 -63.01 7.01
N LYS A 181 47.72 -62.32 7.83
CA LYS A 181 47.65 -60.85 7.99
C LYS A 181 47.97 -60.09 6.70
N SER A 182 48.88 -60.54 5.83
CA SER A 182 49.08 -59.91 4.52
C SER A 182 47.86 -60.03 3.60
N ALA A 183 47.20 -61.20 3.55
CA ALA A 183 46.00 -61.38 2.75
C ALA A 183 44.81 -60.55 3.27
N GLU A 184 44.71 -60.33 4.59
CA GLU A 184 43.74 -59.41 5.19
C GLU A 184 44.03 -57.95 4.79
N ILE A 185 45.30 -57.52 4.82
CA ILE A 185 45.73 -56.17 4.41
C ILE A 185 45.45 -55.90 2.92
N GLU A 186 45.64 -56.89 2.06
CA GLU A 186 45.36 -56.80 0.62
C GLU A 186 43.86 -56.55 0.40
N LYS A 187 42.98 -57.41 0.95
CA LYS A 187 41.52 -57.26 0.85
C LYS A 187 41.02 -55.92 1.40
N VAL A 188 41.52 -55.48 2.55
CA VAL A 188 41.15 -54.16 3.13
C VAL A 188 41.69 -53.01 2.27
N THR A 189 42.84 -53.18 1.60
CA THR A 189 43.39 -52.17 0.68
C THR A 189 42.59 -52.08 -0.61
N GLU A 190 42.11 -53.20 -1.16
CA GLU A 190 41.19 -53.21 -2.30
C GLU A 190 39.87 -52.51 -1.95
N ALA A 191 39.25 -52.87 -0.82
CA ALA A 191 38.04 -52.20 -0.33
C ALA A 191 38.24 -50.70 -0.09
N PHE A 192 39.39 -50.30 0.48
CA PHE A 192 39.75 -48.89 0.70
C PHE A 192 39.92 -48.13 -0.63
N ASN A 193 40.56 -48.73 -1.64
CA ASN A 193 40.72 -48.13 -2.95
C ASN A 193 39.38 -48.01 -3.69
N ALA A 194 38.52 -49.02 -3.60
CA ALA A 194 37.15 -48.97 -4.13
C ALA A 194 36.33 -47.86 -3.46
N GLN A 195 36.39 -47.77 -2.12
CA GLN A 195 35.70 -46.72 -1.37
C GLN A 195 36.24 -45.31 -1.71
N LYS A 196 37.54 -45.18 -1.97
CA LYS A 196 38.13 -43.94 -2.47
C LYS A 196 37.58 -43.58 -3.87
N ALA A 197 37.47 -44.56 -4.77
CA ALA A 197 36.88 -44.34 -6.10
C ALA A 197 35.41 -43.91 -6.01
N VAL A 198 34.61 -44.52 -5.12
CA VAL A 198 33.24 -44.08 -4.80
C VAL A 198 33.23 -42.63 -4.29
N MET A 199 34.17 -42.27 -3.42
CA MET A 199 34.29 -40.90 -2.90
C MET A 199 34.66 -39.87 -3.97
N ASP A 200 35.55 -40.23 -4.90
CA ASP A 200 35.96 -39.36 -6.00
C ASP A 200 34.86 -39.26 -7.08
N ALA A 201 34.09 -40.33 -7.33
CA ALA A 201 32.89 -40.29 -8.16
C ALA A 201 31.81 -39.35 -7.58
N ILE A 202 31.47 -39.52 -6.29
CA ILE A 202 30.53 -38.66 -5.56
C ILE A 202 30.96 -37.18 -5.63
N ARG A 203 32.27 -36.89 -5.48
CA ARG A 203 32.82 -35.52 -5.67
C ARG A 203 32.58 -34.99 -7.08
N SER A 204 32.85 -35.80 -8.11
CA SER A 204 32.65 -35.38 -9.50
C SER A 204 31.19 -35.07 -9.83
N GLU A 205 30.23 -35.83 -9.28
CA GLU A 205 28.79 -35.52 -9.37
C GLU A 205 28.47 -34.14 -8.74
N SER A 206 29.11 -33.78 -7.63
CA SER A 206 28.88 -32.47 -6.99
C SER A 206 29.50 -31.29 -7.73
N ASP A 207 30.60 -31.47 -8.45
CA ASP A 207 31.16 -30.38 -9.26
C ASP A 207 30.36 -30.21 -10.57
N VAL A 208 29.79 -31.30 -11.12
CA VAL A 208 28.81 -31.25 -12.23
C VAL A 208 27.47 -30.63 -11.80
N GLY A 209 27.07 -30.80 -10.54
CA GLY A 209 25.82 -30.30 -9.94
C GLY A 209 25.69 -28.77 -9.79
N GLY A 210 26.19 -27.99 -10.74
CA GLY A 210 25.94 -26.55 -10.84
C GLY A 210 26.81 -25.67 -9.93
N ARG A 211 27.96 -26.14 -9.44
CA ARG A 211 28.86 -25.33 -8.58
C ARG A 211 29.27 -24.00 -9.22
N ASP A 212 29.53 -23.99 -10.52
CA ASP A 212 29.91 -22.80 -11.30
C ASP A 212 28.70 -22.05 -11.88
N GLN A 213 27.53 -22.68 -11.92
CA GLN A 213 26.28 -22.07 -12.38
C GLN A 213 25.57 -21.31 -11.26
N PHE A 214 25.58 -21.85 -10.03
CA PHE A 214 25.00 -21.25 -8.84
C PHE A 214 25.44 -19.79 -8.56
N PRO A 215 26.75 -19.43 -8.59
CA PRO A 215 27.16 -18.03 -8.43
C PRO A 215 26.68 -17.14 -9.58
N LYS A 216 26.73 -17.62 -10.84
CA LYS A 216 26.27 -16.87 -12.02
C LYS A 216 24.77 -16.59 -11.95
N LEU A 217 23.97 -17.60 -11.61
CA LEU A 217 22.53 -17.48 -11.39
C LEU A 217 22.20 -16.53 -10.22
N LEU A 218 23.00 -16.52 -9.15
CA LEU A 218 22.85 -15.53 -8.07
C LEU A 218 23.20 -14.11 -8.52
N GLU A 219 24.20 -13.92 -9.38
CA GLU A 219 24.55 -12.62 -9.96
C GLU A 219 23.47 -12.14 -10.93
N GLU A 220 22.98 -13.00 -11.83
CA GLU A 220 21.82 -12.73 -12.68
C GLU A 220 20.59 -12.33 -11.86
N LYS A 221 20.26 -13.08 -10.80
CA LYS A 221 19.14 -12.77 -9.89
C LYS A 221 19.30 -11.42 -9.20
N LYS A 222 20.52 -11.06 -8.77
CA LYS A 222 20.81 -9.73 -8.18
C LYS A 222 20.67 -8.62 -9.23
N GLY A 223 21.21 -8.80 -10.43
CA GLY A 223 21.10 -7.84 -11.54
C GLY A 223 19.66 -7.62 -11.98
N LEU A 224 18.87 -8.69 -12.14
CA LEU A 224 17.44 -8.60 -12.46
C LEU A 224 16.64 -7.91 -11.35
N LYS A 225 16.97 -8.15 -10.08
CA LYS A 225 16.33 -7.42 -8.97
C LYS A 225 16.64 -5.93 -9.03
N ALA A 226 17.91 -5.54 -9.22
CA ALA A 226 18.29 -4.14 -9.40
C ALA A 226 17.56 -3.50 -10.58
N ARG A 227 17.46 -4.18 -11.73
CA ARG A 227 16.71 -3.67 -12.89
C ARG A 227 15.20 -3.56 -12.63
N VAL A 228 14.60 -4.47 -11.85
CA VAL A 228 13.18 -4.35 -11.43
C VAL A 228 12.97 -3.14 -10.53
N ASP A 229 13.90 -2.86 -9.61
CA ASP A 229 13.85 -1.70 -8.72
C ASP A 229 14.06 -0.38 -9.49
N GLU A 230 14.98 -0.35 -10.46
CA GLU A 230 15.15 0.76 -11.44
C GLU A 230 13.87 1.02 -12.23
N VAL A 231 13.32 0.00 -12.90
CA VAL A 231 12.09 0.11 -13.72
C VAL A 231 10.90 0.57 -12.86
N PHE A 232 10.81 0.14 -11.60
CA PHE A 232 9.80 0.64 -10.67
C PHE A 232 9.97 2.14 -10.35
N ASN A 233 11.21 2.59 -10.15
CA ASN A 233 11.53 4.00 -9.95
C ASN A 233 11.29 4.84 -11.22
N GLU A 234 11.59 4.32 -12.41
CA GLU A 234 11.28 4.94 -13.71
C GLU A 234 9.76 5.12 -13.89
N ILE A 235 8.96 4.08 -13.67
CA ILE A 235 7.48 4.13 -13.72
C ILE A 235 6.95 5.16 -12.71
N ARG A 236 7.50 5.19 -11.49
CA ARG A 236 7.11 6.16 -10.46
C ARG A 236 7.45 7.59 -10.89
N ALA A 237 8.65 7.82 -11.39
CA ALA A 237 9.10 9.13 -11.86
C ALA A 237 8.22 9.65 -13.01
N LEU A 238 7.88 8.82 -14.00
CA LEU A 238 6.98 9.19 -15.09
C LEU A 238 5.57 9.57 -14.57
N ARG A 239 5.01 8.76 -13.65
CA ARG A 239 3.71 9.04 -13.03
C ARG A 239 3.73 10.32 -12.19
N ASP A 240 4.81 10.60 -11.47
CA ASP A 240 4.93 11.80 -10.64
C ASP A 240 5.27 13.06 -11.45
N GLN A 241 5.97 12.94 -12.60
CA GLN A 241 6.13 14.02 -13.58
C GLN A 241 4.78 14.40 -14.21
N PHE A 242 4.04 13.41 -14.72
CA PHE A 242 2.72 13.65 -15.32
C PHE A 242 1.73 14.28 -14.34
N LYS A 243 1.72 13.85 -13.06
CA LYS A 243 0.94 14.52 -12.01
C LYS A 243 1.32 16.00 -11.90
N LYS A 244 2.61 16.31 -11.70
CA LYS A 244 3.10 17.69 -11.58
C LYS A 244 2.71 18.56 -12.77
N ASP A 245 2.79 18.05 -13.99
CA ASP A 245 2.45 18.82 -15.19
C ASP A 245 0.93 18.98 -15.38
N ASN A 246 0.15 17.99 -14.95
CA ASN A 246 -1.32 18.05 -14.92
C ASN A 246 -1.83 18.99 -13.82
N ASP A 247 -1.15 19.03 -12.66
CA ASP A 247 -1.44 19.96 -11.56
C ASP A 247 -1.17 21.40 -12.01
N LYS A 248 -0.01 21.68 -12.62
CA LYS A 248 0.30 22.99 -13.25
C LYS A 248 -0.76 23.41 -14.27
N TYR A 249 -1.23 22.47 -15.09
CA TYR A 249 -2.30 22.72 -16.06
C TYR A 249 -3.61 23.14 -15.37
N TYR A 250 -4.09 22.36 -14.39
CA TYR A 250 -5.33 22.68 -13.69
C TYR A 250 -5.22 23.89 -12.74
N GLU A 251 -4.03 24.22 -12.25
CA GLU A 251 -3.75 25.49 -11.57
C GLU A 251 -3.86 26.67 -12.53
N ALA A 252 -3.25 26.60 -13.72
CA ALA A 252 -3.37 27.64 -14.75
C ALA A 252 -4.83 27.82 -15.21
N VAL A 253 -5.57 26.74 -15.41
CA VAL A 253 -6.99 26.78 -15.78
C VAL A 253 -7.86 27.35 -14.65
N ARG A 254 -7.57 27.04 -13.37
CA ARG A 254 -8.26 27.65 -12.23
C ARG A 254 -7.97 29.15 -12.16
N ALA A 255 -6.70 29.55 -12.17
CA ALA A 255 -6.30 30.95 -12.15
C ALA A 255 -6.91 31.77 -13.31
N ALA A 256 -6.97 31.21 -14.52
CA ALA A 256 -7.62 31.85 -15.66
C ALA A 256 -9.16 31.98 -15.48
N ARG A 257 -9.82 30.97 -14.88
CA ARG A 257 -11.24 31.03 -14.55
C ARG A 257 -11.52 32.08 -13.47
N ASP A 258 -10.71 32.11 -12.43
CA ASP A 258 -10.88 33.01 -11.29
C ASP A 258 -10.59 34.47 -11.70
N ALA A 259 -9.56 34.71 -12.52
CA ALA A 259 -9.31 36.01 -13.13
C ALA A 259 -10.47 36.47 -14.03
N LYS A 260 -11.02 35.59 -14.86
CA LYS A 260 -12.21 35.90 -15.70
C LYS A 260 -13.46 36.17 -14.86
N LYS A 261 -13.63 35.46 -13.74
CA LYS A 261 -14.73 35.68 -12.80
C LYS A 261 -14.58 37.05 -12.12
N ALA A 262 -13.40 37.36 -11.56
CA ALA A 262 -13.12 38.64 -10.92
C ALA A 262 -13.27 39.83 -11.88
N ALA A 263 -12.84 39.68 -13.15
CA ALA A 263 -13.05 40.69 -14.18
C ALA A 263 -14.54 40.97 -14.45
N ARG A 264 -15.37 39.92 -14.53
CA ARG A 264 -16.82 40.07 -14.68
C ARG A 264 -17.46 40.67 -13.43
N GLU A 265 -17.09 40.24 -12.23
CA GLU A 265 -17.64 40.80 -10.99
C GLU A 265 -17.28 42.29 -10.84
N ALA A 266 -16.09 42.71 -11.29
CA ALA A 266 -15.71 44.12 -11.37
C ALA A 266 -16.52 44.90 -12.42
N GLU A 267 -16.71 44.35 -13.63
CA GLU A 267 -17.55 44.96 -14.68
C GLU A 267 -19.01 45.08 -14.23
N GLU A 268 -19.58 44.04 -13.62
CA GLU A 268 -20.93 44.07 -13.06
C GLU A 268 -21.06 45.07 -11.90
N ALA A 269 -20.04 45.20 -11.05
CA ALA A 269 -20.03 46.20 -9.98
C ALA A 269 -19.98 47.64 -10.53
N GLN A 270 -19.18 47.89 -11.57
CA GLN A 270 -19.15 49.17 -12.28
C GLN A 270 -20.51 49.46 -12.94
N ARG A 271 -21.09 48.49 -13.64
CA ARG A 271 -22.42 48.61 -14.28
C ARG A 271 -23.56 48.85 -13.29
N LYS A 272 -23.50 48.24 -12.10
CA LYS A 272 -24.43 48.50 -11.00
C LYS A 272 -24.24 49.91 -10.46
N ALA A 273 -23.02 50.33 -10.15
CA ALA A 273 -22.74 51.70 -9.69
C ALA A 273 -23.18 52.78 -10.71
N GLU A 274 -22.97 52.55 -12.02
CA GLU A 274 -23.49 53.43 -13.08
C GLU A 274 -25.03 53.47 -13.14
N PHE A 275 -25.69 52.33 -12.90
CA PHE A 275 -27.15 52.24 -12.91
C PHE A 275 -27.74 52.90 -11.68
N ASP A 276 -27.21 52.59 -10.49
CA ASP A 276 -27.63 53.16 -9.21
C ASP A 276 -27.44 54.68 -9.19
N ALA A 277 -26.35 55.19 -9.77
CA ALA A 277 -26.13 56.63 -9.96
C ALA A 277 -27.20 57.27 -10.86
N LYS A 278 -27.52 56.65 -12.02
CA LYS A 278 -28.56 57.14 -12.93
C LYS A 278 -29.97 57.07 -12.32
N MET A 279 -30.25 56.05 -11.51
CA MET A 279 -31.50 55.94 -10.78
C MET A 279 -31.60 57.03 -9.72
N ALA A 280 -30.53 57.30 -8.97
CA ALA A 280 -30.49 58.41 -8.02
C ALA A 280 -30.63 59.79 -8.69
N GLU A 281 -30.04 59.98 -9.88
CA GLU A 281 -30.26 61.19 -10.71
C GLU A 281 -31.73 61.32 -11.13
N TYR A 282 -32.34 60.24 -11.63
CA TYR A 282 -33.75 60.22 -12.05
C TYR A 282 -34.72 60.41 -10.88
N GLU A 283 -34.47 59.82 -9.72
CA GLU A 283 -35.22 60.06 -8.48
C GLU A 283 -35.09 61.53 -8.01
N ALA A 284 -33.89 62.11 -8.13
CA ALA A 284 -33.66 63.53 -7.86
C ALA A 284 -34.28 64.47 -8.92
N GLU A 285 -34.63 63.98 -10.11
CA GLU A 285 -35.45 64.71 -11.08
C GLU A 285 -36.94 64.58 -10.80
N LEU A 286 -37.43 63.36 -10.52
CA LEU A 286 -38.82 63.14 -10.11
C LEU A 286 -39.19 63.90 -8.82
N ALA A 287 -38.28 63.97 -7.85
CA ALA A 287 -38.48 64.73 -6.61
C ALA A 287 -38.57 66.26 -6.81
N LYS A 288 -38.23 66.78 -8.00
CA LYS A 288 -38.46 68.19 -8.39
C LYS A 288 -39.83 68.41 -9.01
N ILE A 289 -40.55 67.36 -9.42
CA ILE A 289 -41.92 67.45 -9.93
C ILE A 289 -42.85 67.64 -8.72
N HIS A 290 -43.71 68.66 -8.79
CA HIS A 290 -44.66 68.92 -7.70
C HIS A 290 -45.66 67.74 -7.57
N PRO A 291 -46.01 67.25 -6.35
CA PRO A 291 -46.92 66.11 -6.17
C PRO A 291 -48.33 66.24 -6.76
N TYR A 292 -48.70 67.45 -7.17
CA TYR A 292 -49.97 67.79 -7.84
C TYR A 292 -49.76 68.45 -9.22
N GLN A 293 -48.61 68.23 -9.88
CA GLN A 293 -48.32 68.83 -11.18
C GLN A 293 -49.35 68.44 -12.26
N ASP A 294 -49.83 67.19 -12.25
CA ASP A 294 -50.86 66.75 -13.19
C ASP A 294 -52.20 67.45 -12.94
N GLU A 295 -52.60 67.67 -11.68
CA GLU A 295 -53.78 68.48 -11.35
C GLU A 295 -53.58 69.99 -11.61
N MET A 296 -52.35 70.52 -11.48
CA MET A 296 -51.99 71.88 -11.91
C MET A 296 -52.26 72.10 -13.38
N ASP A 297 -51.73 71.20 -14.21
CA ASP A 297 -51.78 71.32 -15.66
C ASP A 297 -53.18 71.02 -16.19
N LEU A 298 -53.92 70.11 -15.54
CA LEU A 298 -55.33 69.86 -15.82
C LEU A 298 -56.22 71.06 -15.42
N CYS A 299 -55.99 71.70 -14.25
CA CYS A 299 -56.63 72.98 -13.91
C CYS A 299 -56.34 74.07 -14.95
N GLN A 300 -55.08 74.20 -15.37
CA GLN A 300 -54.67 75.20 -16.36
C GLN A 300 -55.26 74.92 -17.75
N ALA A 301 -55.29 73.66 -18.19
CA ALA A 301 -55.92 73.24 -19.43
C ALA A 301 -57.43 73.53 -19.43
N LEU A 302 -58.11 73.34 -18.30
CA LEU A 302 -59.53 73.68 -18.14
C LEU A 302 -59.80 75.19 -18.19
N VAL A 303 -58.97 76.00 -17.51
CA VAL A 303 -59.06 77.47 -17.60
C VAL A 303 -58.87 77.93 -19.04
N VAL A 304 -57.81 77.48 -19.72
CA VAL A 304 -57.53 77.82 -21.13
C VAL A 304 -58.66 77.33 -22.04
N TYR A 305 -59.25 76.16 -21.77
CA TYR A 305 -60.39 75.65 -22.54
C TYR A 305 -61.63 76.54 -22.38
N LEU A 306 -62.04 76.87 -21.14
CA LEU A 306 -63.21 77.71 -20.89
C LEU A 306 -63.01 79.13 -21.42
N GLU A 307 -61.86 79.76 -21.15
CA GLU A 307 -61.53 81.09 -21.66
C GLU A 307 -61.54 81.11 -23.19
N LYS A 308 -60.95 80.11 -23.86
CA LYS A 308 -60.90 80.05 -25.33
C LYS A 308 -62.25 79.73 -25.99
N THR A 309 -63.08 78.90 -25.37
CA THR A 309 -64.38 78.52 -25.95
C THR A 309 -65.50 79.53 -25.66
N PHE A 310 -65.46 80.22 -24.51
CA PHE A 310 -66.50 81.16 -24.08
C PHE A 310 -66.07 82.63 -24.10
N ALA A 311 -64.86 82.98 -24.57
CA ALA A 311 -64.37 84.36 -24.70
C ALA A 311 -65.40 85.38 -25.24
N LYS A 312 -66.25 84.97 -26.19
CA LYS A 312 -67.27 85.83 -26.81
C LYS A 312 -68.50 86.07 -25.91
N GLU A 313 -68.80 85.17 -24.99
CA GLU A 313 -69.94 85.26 -24.07
C GLU A 313 -69.52 85.94 -22.76
N LEU A 314 -68.29 85.71 -22.29
CA LEU A 314 -67.69 86.40 -21.14
C LEU A 314 -67.51 87.91 -21.42
N ALA A 315 -67.13 88.28 -22.65
CA ALA A 315 -67.07 89.68 -23.08
C ALA A 315 -68.45 90.38 -23.11
N ALA A 316 -69.56 89.63 -23.11
CA ALA A 316 -70.92 90.16 -23.07
C ALA A 316 -71.51 90.17 -21.64
N ALA A 317 -71.10 89.26 -20.76
CA ALA A 317 -71.56 89.17 -19.38
C ALA A 317 -70.98 90.28 -18.47
N ALA A 318 -69.76 90.75 -18.76
CA ALA A 318 -69.09 91.82 -18.00
C ALA A 318 -69.81 93.19 -17.98
N ALA A 319 -70.91 93.35 -18.74
CA ALA A 319 -71.63 94.61 -18.91
C ALA A 319 -72.86 94.81 -17.98
N ALA A 320 -73.22 93.85 -17.11
CA ALA A 320 -74.40 93.97 -16.24
C ALA A 320 -74.22 93.36 -14.82
N LYS A 321 -74.12 94.23 -13.80
CA LYS A 321 -74.19 93.94 -12.34
C LYS A 321 -75.24 94.89 -11.72
N PRO A 322 -75.96 94.55 -10.61
CA PRO A 322 -75.44 94.30 -9.24
C PRO A 322 -75.97 92.98 -8.58
N ALA A 323 -75.32 92.34 -7.58
CA ALA A 323 -75.20 92.64 -6.12
C ALA A 323 -76.55 92.68 -5.36
N ALA A 324 -76.80 92.06 -4.19
CA ALA A 324 -76.05 91.17 -3.27
C ALA A 324 -77.10 90.28 -2.49
N ALA A 325 -76.89 89.50 -1.41
CA ALA A 325 -75.80 89.32 -0.42
C ALA A 325 -75.77 87.88 0.18
N ALA A 326 -75.51 87.70 1.50
CA ALA A 326 -75.14 86.43 2.17
C ALA A 326 -76.14 85.89 3.23
N SER A 327 -76.09 84.58 3.51
CA SER A 327 -76.08 83.98 4.88
C SER A 327 -75.80 82.47 4.87
N THR A 328 -75.42 81.89 6.01
CA THR A 328 -74.76 80.57 6.16
C THR A 328 -75.43 79.66 7.20
N SER A 329 -75.48 78.34 6.99
CA SER A 329 -75.53 77.34 8.07
C SER A 329 -75.18 75.89 7.65
N SER A 330 -74.56 75.18 8.61
CA SER A 330 -74.33 73.73 8.81
C SER A 330 -75.14 72.73 7.97
N VAL A 331 -74.54 71.70 7.35
CA VAL A 331 -74.02 70.44 7.96
C VAL A 331 -75.11 69.62 8.65
N GLU A 332 -75.42 68.45 8.10
CA GLU A 332 -75.80 67.26 8.88
C GLU A 332 -75.48 65.97 8.08
N LEU A 333 -74.77 65.05 8.73
CA LEU A 333 -74.42 63.71 8.26
C LEU A 333 -75.20 62.71 9.11
N ASP A 334 -76.05 61.88 8.52
CA ASP A 334 -76.51 60.64 9.15
C ASP A 334 -76.94 59.60 8.11
N GLY A 335 -76.95 58.31 8.50
CA GLY A 335 -77.71 57.30 7.76
C GLY A 335 -76.90 56.20 7.06
N MET A 336 -76.38 55.28 7.87
CA MET A 336 -76.47 53.82 7.65
C MET A 336 -75.35 53.05 6.90
N LYS A 337 -74.64 52.27 7.72
CA LYS A 337 -73.82 51.07 7.39
C LYS A 337 -74.75 49.87 7.00
N PRO A 338 -74.24 48.64 6.89
CA PRO A 338 -73.38 48.08 5.84
C PRO A 338 -74.01 46.80 5.25
N LEU A 339 -73.33 46.12 4.32
CA LEU A 339 -73.19 44.65 4.14
C LEU A 339 -72.57 44.45 2.73
N LYS A 340 -71.41 43.79 2.52
CA LYS A 340 -71.15 42.33 2.65
C LYS A 340 -72.29 41.51 2.02
N ARG A 341 -72.09 40.69 0.98
CA ARG A 341 -70.91 39.86 0.73
C ARG A 341 -71.05 39.12 -0.63
N ASP A 342 -69.91 38.77 -1.23
CA ASP A 342 -69.63 37.59 -2.07
C ASP A 342 -70.36 37.32 -3.42
N ASP A 343 -69.50 36.93 -4.37
CA ASP A 343 -69.56 35.78 -5.28
C ASP A 343 -70.48 35.77 -6.53
N GLU A 344 -69.80 36.01 -7.66
CA GLU A 344 -69.56 35.07 -8.77
C GLU A 344 -70.73 34.36 -9.50
N GLU A 345 -70.55 34.34 -10.84
CA GLU A 345 -71.18 33.47 -11.85
C GLU A 345 -72.71 33.42 -12.01
N TYR A 346 -73.19 33.64 -13.24
CA TYR A 346 -73.64 32.55 -14.15
C TYR A 346 -74.64 33.04 -15.23
N PHE A 347 -74.35 32.70 -16.49
CA PHE A 347 -75.26 32.54 -17.65
C PHE A 347 -76.19 33.66 -18.20
N ALA A 348 -75.90 34.00 -19.47
CA ALA A 348 -76.82 33.92 -20.62
C ALA A 348 -78.11 34.79 -20.74
N VAL A 349 -77.99 35.83 -21.60
CA VAL A 349 -78.77 35.99 -22.86
C VAL A 349 -80.31 35.79 -22.83
N LYS A 350 -81.09 36.90 -22.89
CA LYS A 350 -81.98 37.24 -24.04
C LYS A 350 -82.71 38.60 -23.98
N LYS A 351 -83.06 39.08 -25.18
CA LYS A 351 -83.97 40.18 -25.61
C LYS A 351 -85.28 40.28 -24.77
N SER A 352 -86.06 41.37 -24.68
CA SER A 352 -86.52 42.29 -25.75
C SER A 352 -87.38 43.52 -25.29
N THR A 353 -87.15 44.69 -25.92
CA THR A 353 -88.13 45.63 -26.56
C THR A 353 -89.47 46.09 -25.91
N LYS A 354 -89.56 47.40 -25.55
CA LYS A 354 -90.59 48.44 -25.94
C LYS A 354 -90.35 49.74 -25.13
N LYS A 355 -90.11 50.95 -25.68
CA LYS A 355 -91.00 51.89 -26.41
C LYS A 355 -92.31 52.18 -25.64
N GLY A 356 -92.65 53.40 -25.19
CA GLY A 356 -92.00 54.73 -25.22
C GLY A 356 -93.05 55.82 -24.89
N GLY A 357 -92.65 57.05 -24.54
CA GLY A 357 -93.62 58.14 -24.26
C GLY A 357 -92.95 59.44 -23.79
N ASN A 358 -93.35 60.58 -24.35
CA ASN A 358 -92.66 61.87 -24.21
C ASN A 358 -93.64 63.02 -23.93
N LYS A 359 -93.30 63.95 -23.02
CA LYS A 359 -93.88 65.30 -22.95
C LYS A 359 -92.85 66.30 -22.39
N LYS A 360 -92.80 67.52 -22.94
CA LYS A 360 -91.74 68.54 -22.72
C LYS A 360 -92.30 69.94 -22.44
N THR A 361 -91.58 70.72 -21.64
CA THR A 361 -91.53 72.21 -21.61
C THR A 361 -90.16 72.62 -20.99
N LYS A 362 -89.14 73.00 -21.78
CA LYS A 362 -88.66 74.38 -22.10
C LYS A 362 -88.31 75.27 -20.87
N LYS A 363 -87.18 76.02 -20.81
CA LYS A 363 -85.84 75.94 -21.47
C LYS A 363 -84.92 77.05 -20.90
N ASP A 364 -83.77 76.68 -20.32
CA ASP A 364 -82.56 77.54 -20.28
C ASP A 364 -81.52 76.98 -21.26
N VAL A 365 -80.57 77.80 -21.71
CA VAL A 365 -79.54 77.37 -22.69
C VAL A 365 -78.46 76.53 -22.00
N LYS A 366 -78.74 75.23 -21.93
CA LYS A 366 -77.86 74.22 -21.34
C LYS A 366 -76.55 74.09 -22.13
N LEU A 367 -75.43 74.33 -21.46
CA LEU A 367 -74.10 74.03 -21.97
C LEU A 367 -73.90 72.52 -22.15
N VAL A 368 -73.25 72.14 -23.25
CA VAL A 368 -72.82 70.76 -23.50
C VAL A 368 -71.29 70.77 -23.64
N LEU A 369 -70.61 70.52 -22.52
CA LEU A 369 -69.17 70.36 -22.49
C LEU A 369 -68.78 68.97 -23.04
N PRO A 370 -67.66 68.82 -23.77
CA PRO A 370 -67.15 67.53 -24.19
C PRO A 370 -66.92 66.60 -22.98
N ILE A 371 -67.17 65.30 -23.16
CA ILE A 371 -67.12 64.30 -22.08
C ILE A 371 -65.78 64.33 -21.33
N ALA A 372 -64.66 64.47 -22.06
CA ALA A 372 -63.33 64.58 -21.47
C ALA A 372 -63.18 65.78 -20.52
N GLN A 373 -63.82 66.92 -20.83
CA GLN A 373 -63.80 68.09 -19.95
C GLN A 373 -64.73 67.92 -18.74
N MET A 374 -65.86 67.23 -18.90
CA MET A 374 -66.69 66.87 -17.73
C MET A 374 -65.98 65.87 -16.80
N GLN A 375 -65.15 64.98 -17.36
CA GLN A 375 -64.30 64.09 -16.57
C GLN A 375 -63.20 64.87 -15.84
N SER A 376 -62.54 65.84 -16.46
CA SER A 376 -61.52 66.67 -15.80
C SER A 376 -62.12 67.58 -14.71
N PHE A 377 -63.36 68.06 -14.87
CA PHE A 377 -64.12 68.70 -13.77
C PHE A 377 -64.37 67.72 -12.61
N ALA A 378 -64.78 66.48 -12.91
CA ALA A 378 -65.02 65.47 -11.89
C ALA A 378 -63.75 65.04 -11.13
N THR A 379 -62.59 64.92 -11.81
CA THR A 379 -61.31 64.60 -11.14
C THR A 379 -60.84 65.72 -10.21
N LEU A 380 -61.13 66.98 -10.53
CA LEU A 380 -60.91 68.12 -9.63
C LEU A 380 -62.01 68.30 -8.58
N GLY A 381 -63.02 67.44 -8.53
CA GLY A 381 -64.17 67.58 -7.63
C GLY A 381 -64.92 68.91 -7.78
N LEU A 382 -65.02 69.43 -9.01
CA LEU A 382 -65.78 70.62 -9.37
C LEU A 382 -67.02 70.23 -10.18
N THR A 383 -68.12 70.94 -9.98
CA THR A 383 -69.32 70.77 -10.82
C THR A 383 -69.12 71.47 -12.17
N PRO A 384 -69.36 70.80 -13.31
CA PRO A 384 -69.26 71.46 -14.61
C PRO A 384 -70.38 72.52 -14.76
N PRO A 385 -70.09 73.73 -15.28
CA PRO A 385 -71.09 74.78 -15.44
C PRO A 385 -72.19 74.35 -16.42
N ALA A 386 -73.43 74.27 -15.94
CA ALA A 386 -74.58 73.84 -16.73
C ALA A 386 -75.14 74.93 -17.66
N PHE A 387 -74.83 76.20 -17.39
CA PHE A 387 -75.32 77.37 -18.12
C PHE A 387 -74.21 78.41 -18.29
N VAL A 388 -74.29 79.22 -19.35
CA VAL A 388 -73.29 80.22 -19.75
C VAL A 388 -72.96 81.22 -18.62
N SER A 389 -73.96 81.61 -17.83
CA SER A 389 -73.81 82.52 -16.68
C SER A 389 -72.82 82.03 -15.62
N HIS A 390 -72.67 80.71 -15.44
CA HIS A 390 -71.81 80.13 -14.41
C HIS A 390 -70.38 79.85 -14.90
N VAL A 391 -70.04 80.20 -16.14
CA VAL A 391 -68.69 79.99 -16.68
C VAL A 391 -67.67 80.86 -15.95
N GLU A 392 -67.98 82.12 -15.64
CA GLU A 392 -67.09 83.01 -14.86
C GLU A 392 -66.82 82.45 -13.45
N GLU A 393 -67.88 82.07 -12.75
CA GLU A 393 -67.81 81.48 -11.40
C GLU A 393 -66.98 80.18 -11.42
N SER A 394 -67.15 79.35 -12.46
CA SER A 394 -66.35 78.13 -12.62
C SER A 394 -64.87 78.43 -12.91
N ILE A 395 -64.53 79.46 -13.69
CA ILE A 395 -63.14 79.86 -13.95
C ILE A 395 -62.47 80.34 -12.66
N VAL A 396 -63.17 81.12 -11.83
CA VAL A 396 -62.68 81.54 -10.51
C VAL A 396 -62.51 80.33 -9.58
N ALA A 397 -63.45 79.39 -9.57
CA ALA A 397 -63.35 78.16 -8.77
C ALA A 397 -62.19 77.24 -9.19
N ILE A 398 -61.92 77.10 -10.50
CA ILE A 398 -60.76 76.34 -10.99
C ILE A 398 -59.45 77.06 -10.62
N LYS A 399 -59.37 78.39 -10.74
CA LYS A 399 -58.18 79.16 -10.34
C LYS A 399 -57.92 79.07 -8.84
N ALA A 400 -58.95 79.18 -8.01
CA ALA A 400 -58.85 78.99 -6.56
C ALA A 400 -58.42 77.56 -6.20
N LYS A 401 -58.95 76.53 -6.86
CA LYS A 401 -58.44 75.15 -6.68
C LYS A 401 -57.01 74.99 -7.18
N LYS A 402 -56.60 75.68 -8.25
CA LYS A 402 -55.21 75.68 -8.71
C LYS A 402 -54.27 76.25 -7.65
N GLU A 403 -54.63 77.35 -7.01
CA GLU A 403 -53.86 77.92 -5.90
C GLU A 403 -53.85 76.99 -4.68
N TRP A 404 -54.97 76.31 -4.39
CA TRP A 404 -55.06 75.29 -3.34
C TRP A 404 -54.12 74.09 -3.58
N TYR A 405 -54.12 73.52 -4.78
CA TYR A 405 -53.21 72.42 -5.16
C TYR A 405 -51.73 72.86 -5.22
N ASN A 406 -51.42 74.15 -5.41
CA ASN A 406 -50.05 74.70 -5.33
C ASN A 406 -49.57 74.87 -3.88
N ALA A 407 -50.47 75.25 -2.96
CA ALA A 407 -50.15 75.35 -1.54
C ALA A 407 -49.99 73.99 -0.87
N GLN A 408 -50.59 72.94 -1.46
CA GLN A 408 -50.58 71.59 -0.93
C GLN A 408 -49.29 70.84 -1.33
N THR A 409 -48.28 70.89 -0.46
CA THR A 409 -46.95 70.31 -0.70
C THR A 409 -46.85 68.79 -0.51
N SER A 410 -47.94 68.11 -0.14
CA SER A 410 -47.97 66.66 0.00
C SER A 410 -49.32 66.04 -0.41
N ARG A 411 -49.25 64.93 -1.14
CA ARG A 411 -50.40 64.11 -1.51
C ARG A 411 -50.66 63.09 -0.41
N ALA A 412 -51.80 63.20 0.27
CA ALA A 412 -52.18 62.29 1.37
C ALA A 412 -52.36 60.83 0.90
N ASP A 413 -52.74 60.65 -0.37
CA ASP A 413 -52.84 59.35 -1.04
C ASP A 413 -51.84 59.26 -2.20
N ALA A 414 -50.58 58.94 -1.87
CA ALA A 414 -49.65 58.34 -2.81
C ALA A 414 -49.74 56.81 -2.67
N PRO A 415 -49.99 56.04 -3.76
CA PRO A 415 -50.03 54.58 -3.66
C PRO A 415 -48.64 54.06 -3.28
N VAL A 416 -48.54 53.51 -2.08
CA VAL A 416 -47.33 52.84 -1.58
C VAL A 416 -46.94 51.74 -2.56
N ALA A 417 -45.66 51.69 -2.94
CA ALA A 417 -45.13 50.69 -3.85
C ALA A 417 -45.47 49.27 -3.36
N ALA A 418 -45.94 48.42 -4.27
CA ALA A 418 -46.42 47.08 -3.93
C ALA A 418 -45.27 46.19 -3.43
N ASP A 419 -45.30 45.85 -2.13
CA ASP A 419 -44.36 44.91 -1.51
C ASP A 419 -44.40 43.55 -2.21
N ALA A 420 -43.23 43.07 -2.65
CA ALA A 420 -43.08 41.73 -3.22
C ALA A 420 -43.15 40.65 -2.12
N PRO A 421 -43.85 39.52 -2.35
CA PRO A 421 -44.19 38.57 -1.30
C PRO A 421 -42.98 37.79 -0.76
N ALA A 422 -42.83 37.79 0.57
CA ALA A 422 -41.78 37.06 1.27
C ALA A 422 -41.91 35.53 1.12
N SER A 423 -40.79 34.86 0.84
CA SER A 423 -40.73 33.40 0.68
C SER A 423 -40.79 32.65 2.02
N PRO A 424 -41.42 31.45 2.08
CA PRO A 424 -41.69 30.76 3.35
C PRO A 424 -40.46 30.10 4.00
N LYS A 425 -40.45 30.15 5.33
CA LYS A 425 -39.40 29.61 6.21
C LYS A 425 -39.19 28.10 6.03
N LYS A 426 -37.96 27.67 5.74
CA LYS A 426 -37.55 26.25 5.86
C LYS A 426 -36.92 26.00 7.24
N LYS A 427 -37.42 25.00 7.97
CA LYS A 427 -37.00 24.68 9.34
C LYS A 427 -35.53 24.30 9.41
N SER A 428 -34.80 24.88 10.36
CA SER A 428 -33.52 24.38 10.82
C SER A 428 -33.74 23.17 11.74
N ASN A 429 -33.06 22.06 11.47
CA ASN A 429 -32.73 21.09 12.50
C ASN A 429 -31.41 20.39 12.13
N LYS A 430 -30.31 20.78 12.80
CA LYS A 430 -29.01 20.14 12.69
C LYS A 430 -28.45 19.93 14.09
N LYS A 431 -28.82 18.81 14.70
CA LYS A 431 -28.03 18.20 15.78
C LYS A 431 -27.07 17.20 15.15
N ASN A 432 -25.81 17.27 15.55
CA ASN A 432 -24.76 16.41 15.04
C ASN A 432 -24.89 15.01 15.65
N GLY A 433 -24.83 13.97 14.82
CA GLY A 433 -24.61 12.58 15.21
C GLY A 433 -23.56 11.99 14.27
N ALA A 434 -22.53 11.35 14.81
CA ALA A 434 -21.44 10.80 14.02
C ALA A 434 -21.87 9.55 13.26
N PHE A 435 -21.34 9.38 12.04
CA PHE A 435 -21.56 8.20 11.20
C PHE A 435 -20.72 7.02 11.74
N ALA A 436 -21.38 5.91 12.06
CA ALA A 436 -20.72 4.65 12.43
C ALA A 436 -20.58 3.75 11.20
N ALA A 437 -19.41 3.14 11.00
CA ALA A 437 -19.05 2.47 9.74
C ALA A 437 -19.71 1.11 9.48
N ASN A 438 -20.61 0.65 10.35
CA ASN A 438 -21.18 -0.71 10.35
C ASN A 438 -22.72 -0.72 10.23
N ASP A 439 -23.30 0.24 9.50
CA ASP A 439 -24.74 0.22 9.17
C ASP A 439 -24.97 -0.40 7.78
N GLU A 440 -25.28 -1.70 7.75
CA GLU A 440 -25.59 -2.45 6.53
C GLU A 440 -26.95 -2.06 5.89
N GLY A 441 -27.66 -1.05 6.43
CA GLY A 441 -28.85 -0.47 5.82
C GLY A 441 -28.59 0.62 4.75
N ALA A 442 -27.34 1.08 4.58
CA ALA A 442 -27.04 2.32 3.84
C ALA A 442 -27.29 2.28 2.31
N PHE A 443 -27.36 1.10 1.66
CA PHE A 443 -27.53 0.97 0.21
C PHE A 443 -28.42 -0.23 -0.20
N PRO A 444 -29.75 -0.12 -0.14
CA PRO A 444 -30.69 -1.22 -0.40
C PRO A 444 -30.95 -1.53 -1.89
N SER A 445 -29.98 -1.31 -2.79
CA SER A 445 -30.18 -1.45 -4.25
C SER A 445 -29.18 -2.33 -5.00
N LEU A 446 -28.29 -3.08 -4.31
CA LEU A 446 -27.23 -3.88 -4.95
C LEU A 446 -27.07 -5.32 -4.40
N SER A 447 -28.11 -5.90 -3.80
CA SER A 447 -28.09 -7.29 -3.29
C SER A 447 -29.11 -8.20 -4.00
N SER A 448 -28.76 -8.65 -5.21
CA SER A 448 -29.41 -9.80 -5.87
C SER A 448 -28.47 -11.02 -5.84
N THR A 449 -28.40 -11.70 -4.69
CA THR A 449 -27.65 -12.95 -4.56
C THR A 449 -28.51 -14.16 -4.97
N SER A 450 -28.32 -14.62 -6.21
CA SER A 450 -28.78 -15.96 -6.62
C SER A 450 -27.97 -17.02 -5.89
N THR A 451 -28.64 -18.03 -5.35
CA THR A 451 -28.02 -19.25 -4.85
C THR A 451 -27.53 -20.12 -6.01
N TYR A 452 -26.37 -20.75 -5.84
CA TYR A 452 -26.07 -22.04 -6.48
C TYR A 452 -25.13 -22.85 -5.56
N GLU A 453 -25.34 -24.17 -5.55
CA GLU A 453 -24.74 -25.08 -4.58
C GLU A 453 -23.35 -25.59 -4.96
N ALA A 454 -22.74 -26.32 -4.03
CA ALA A 454 -21.34 -26.72 -4.05
C ALA A 454 -21.01 -27.88 -5.00
N SER A 455 -19.75 -27.91 -5.46
CA SER A 455 -19.02 -29.15 -5.68
C SER A 455 -17.58 -28.96 -5.21
N GLY A 456 -17.09 -29.83 -4.33
CA GLY A 456 -15.76 -29.71 -3.75
C GLY A 456 -14.79 -30.74 -4.32
N SER A 457 -13.49 -30.40 -4.32
CA SER A 457 -12.38 -31.36 -4.12
C SER A 457 -11.01 -30.67 -4.08
N ALA A 458 -10.11 -31.26 -3.27
CA ALA A 458 -8.67 -31.40 -3.56
C ALA A 458 -7.79 -30.15 -3.73
N TRP A 459 -7.23 -29.61 -2.63
CA TRP A 459 -5.80 -29.72 -2.23
C TRP A 459 -5.39 -28.69 -1.15
N GLY A 460 -4.46 -29.10 -0.27
CA GLY A 460 -3.78 -28.23 0.72
C GLY A 460 -2.44 -27.66 0.19
N PRO A 461 -1.43 -27.36 1.03
CA PRO A 461 -1.19 -27.87 2.39
C PRO A 461 -1.24 -26.81 3.52
N GLY A 462 -1.27 -27.29 4.77
CA GLY A 462 -1.34 -26.46 5.97
C GLY A 462 -0.01 -25.86 6.43
N ILE A 463 -0.12 -24.82 7.26
CA ILE A 463 1.00 -24.15 7.95
C ILE A 463 1.08 -24.67 9.39
N GLY A 464 2.30 -24.78 9.92
CA GLY A 464 2.63 -25.59 11.09
C GLY A 464 2.04 -25.15 12.44
N ALA A 465 2.00 -26.11 13.37
CA ALA A 465 1.63 -25.90 14.77
C ALA A 465 2.74 -25.17 15.57
N PRO A 466 2.39 -24.34 16.56
CA PRO A 466 3.34 -23.81 17.52
C PRO A 466 3.68 -24.84 18.61
N ILE A 467 4.94 -24.85 19.04
CA ILE A 467 5.48 -25.70 20.10
C ILE A 467 5.01 -25.17 21.46
N ALA A 468 4.41 -26.03 22.28
CA ALA A 468 4.15 -25.74 23.69
C ALA A 468 5.39 -26.10 24.53
N VAL A 469 5.75 -25.21 25.45
CA VAL A 469 6.82 -25.43 26.44
C VAL A 469 6.18 -25.97 27.71
N GLU A 470 6.56 -27.17 28.13
CA GLU A 470 6.21 -27.70 29.46
C GLU A 470 7.07 -27.03 30.53
N THR A 471 6.43 -26.36 31.48
CA THR A 471 7.03 -25.98 32.76
C THR A 471 6.68 -27.04 33.79
N HIS A 472 7.69 -27.76 34.31
CA HIS A 472 7.55 -28.50 35.56
C HIS A 472 7.55 -27.50 36.72
N ASP A 473 6.45 -27.45 37.47
CA ASP A 473 6.44 -27.01 38.86
C ASP A 473 6.46 -28.26 39.73
N ASP A 474 7.58 -28.52 40.42
CA ASP A 474 7.68 -29.51 41.50
C ASP A 474 7.81 -28.76 42.83
N GLU A 475 6.96 -29.11 43.80
CA GLU A 475 7.05 -28.64 45.18
C GLU A 475 7.95 -29.58 46.02
N GLU A 476 8.95 -29.01 46.72
CA GLU A 476 9.46 -29.50 48.03
C GLU A 476 10.15 -28.37 48.82
#